data_AF-X1BKP3-F1
#
_entry.id   AF-X1BKP3-F1
#
_cell.length_a   1.000
_cell.length_b   1.000
_cell.length_c   1.000
_cell.angle_alpha   90.00
_cell.angle_beta   90.00
_cell.angle_gamma   90.00
#
_symmetry.space_group_name_H-M   'P 1'
#
loop_
_entity.id
_entity.type
_entity.pdbx_description
1 polymer ?
#
loop_
_entity_poly.entity_id
_entity_poly.type
_entity_poly.pdbx_seq_one_letter_code
_entity_poly.pdbx_strand_id
1 'polypeptide(L)'
;MGEAVGELRRYLLDSMRRGDLSQGEELLSAMDDIYNTLVTMDFPDAITGGLRRTTDMVRGVLERTRSDLTLAIGQKGLVDKLADFSTEK
;
A
#
# COMPACT_ATOMS: atom_id res chain seq x y z
N MET A 1 12.04 10.14 0.89
CA MET A 1 10.85 9.53 1.53
C MET A 1 9.72 9.27 0.53
N GLY A 2 9.25 10.26 -0.24
CA GLY A 2 8.21 10.03 -1.27
C GLY A 2 8.57 8.98 -2.33
N GLU A 3 9.80 9.00 -2.83
CA GLU A 3 10.31 7.97 -3.78
C GLU A 3 10.34 6.57 -3.16
N ALA A 4 10.74 6.46 -1.88
CA ALA A 4 10.77 5.17 -1.17
C ALA A 4 9.35 4.56 -1.03
N VAL A 5 8.35 5.38 -0.70
CA VAL A 5 6.94 4.93 -0.66
C VAL A 5 6.45 4.50 -2.05
N GLY A 6 6.88 5.20 -3.10
CA GLY A 6 6.61 4.78 -4.49
C GLY A 6 7.22 3.42 -4.82
N GLU A 7 8.45 3.17 -4.38
CA GLU A 7 9.15 1.89 -4.59
C GLU A 7 8.52 0.75 -3.80
N LEU A 8 8.08 1.00 -2.55
CA LEU A 8 7.30 0.04 -1.75
C LEU A 8 5.99 -0.34 -2.46
N ARG A 9 5.26 0.64 -3.01
CA ARG A 9 4.07 0.37 -3.81
C ARG A 9 4.41 -0.48 -5.05
N ARG A 10 5.50 -0.17 -5.75
CA ARG A 10 5.93 -0.94 -6.93
C ARG A 10 6.17 -2.40 -6.55
N TYR A 11 6.96 -2.64 -5.51
CA TYR A 11 7.28 -3.98 -5.03
C TYR A 11 6.02 -4.76 -4.59
N LEU A 12 5.10 -4.09 -3.87
CA LEU A 12 3.83 -4.67 -3.45
C LEU A 12 2.99 -5.09 -4.68
N LEU A 13 2.80 -4.20 -5.65
CA LEU A 13 2.03 -4.50 -6.87
C LEU A 13 2.67 -5.62 -7.70
N ASP A 14 3.99 -5.66 -7.77
CA ASP A 14 4.71 -6.75 -8.44
C ASP A 14 4.53 -8.10 -7.73
N SER A 15 4.47 -8.11 -6.40
CA SER A 15 4.15 -9.32 -5.61
C SER A 15 2.73 -9.79 -5.87
N MET A 16 1.75 -8.89 -5.81
CA MET A 16 0.35 -9.18 -6.10
C MET A 16 0.17 -9.75 -7.51
N ARG A 17 0.89 -9.20 -8.51
CA ARG A 17 0.86 -9.68 -9.90
C ARG A 17 1.35 -11.13 -10.03
N ARG A 18 2.24 -11.57 -9.13
CA ARG A 18 2.72 -12.97 -9.05
C ARG A 18 1.78 -13.87 -8.23
N GLY A 19 0.69 -13.34 -7.70
CA GLY A 19 -0.26 -14.06 -6.84
C GLY A 19 0.20 -14.19 -5.39
N ASP A 20 1.30 -13.54 -5.01
CA ASP A 20 1.84 -13.54 -3.66
C ASP A 20 1.37 -12.29 -2.90
N LEU A 21 0.44 -12.52 -1.97
CA LEU A 21 -0.12 -11.49 -1.09
C LEU A 21 0.45 -11.56 0.33
N SER A 22 1.38 -12.48 0.60
CA SER A 22 1.86 -12.76 1.96
C SER A 22 2.54 -11.56 2.63
N GLN A 23 3.28 -10.78 1.84
CA GLN A 23 4.01 -9.59 2.31
C GLN A 23 3.21 -8.29 2.17
N GLY A 24 1.97 -8.34 1.67
CA GLY A 24 1.20 -7.14 1.34
C GLY A 24 0.96 -6.24 2.55
N GLU A 25 0.54 -6.82 3.67
CA GLU A 25 0.27 -6.08 4.92
C GLU A 25 1.54 -5.50 5.55
N GLU A 26 2.65 -6.25 5.55
CA GLU A 26 3.93 -5.77 6.10
C GLU A 26 4.45 -4.54 5.35
N LEU A 27 4.38 -4.58 4.01
CA LEU A 27 4.77 -3.45 3.15
C LEU A 27 3.83 -2.26 3.34
N LEU A 28 2.53 -2.51 3.47
CA LEU A 28 1.55 -1.45 3.72
C LEU A 28 1.80 -0.77 5.07
N SER A 29 2.12 -1.54 6.11
CA SER A 29 2.50 -1.04 7.43
C SER A 29 3.74 -0.15 7.36
N ALA A 30 4.77 -0.57 6.62
CA ALA A 30 5.97 0.24 6.43
C ALA A 30 5.67 1.58 5.73
N MET A 31 4.73 1.59 4.77
CA MET A 31 4.27 2.83 4.14
C MET A 31 3.51 3.73 5.12
N ASP A 32 2.66 3.16 5.99
CA ASP A 32 1.98 3.88 7.07
C ASP A 32 2.97 4.51 8.05
N ASP A 33 4.02 3.79 8.47
CA ASP A 33 5.05 4.29 9.38
C ASP A 33 5.79 5.50 8.80
N ILE A 34 6.10 5.45 7.49
CA ILE A 34 6.69 6.60 6.78
C ILE A 34 5.73 7.78 6.77
N TYR A 35 4.44 7.56 6.48
CA TYR A 35 3.44 8.63 6.49
C TYR A 35 3.28 9.25 7.87
N ASN A 36 3.17 8.43 8.93
CA ASN A 36 3.07 8.89 10.31
C ASN A 36 4.30 9.70 10.72
N THR A 37 5.50 9.26 10.35
CA THR A 37 6.72 10.02 10.59
C THR A 37 6.66 11.40 9.91
N LEU A 38 6.26 11.46 8.65
CA LEU A 38 6.14 12.71 7.89
C LEU A 38 5.09 13.66 8.49
N VAL A 39 3.94 13.14 8.94
CA VAL A 39 2.85 13.98 9.48
C VAL A 39 3.20 14.54 10.87
N THR A 40 4.04 13.86 11.64
CA THR A 40 4.51 14.37 12.94
C THR A 40 5.58 15.45 12.83
N MET A 41 6.20 15.62 11.65
CA MET A 41 7.13 16.70 11.35
C MET A 41 6.37 17.98 10.99
N ASP A 42 5.59 18.50 11.95
CA ASP A 42 4.73 19.66 11.76
C ASP A 42 5.55 20.96 11.84
N PHE A 43 6.22 21.30 10.73
CA PHE A 43 7.01 22.53 10.59
C PHE A 43 6.38 23.43 9.52
N PRO A 44 6.40 24.78 9.69
CA PRO A 44 5.84 25.71 8.72
C PRO A 44 6.38 25.47 7.30
N ASP A 45 5.50 25.52 6.28
CA ASP A 45 5.88 25.30 4.86
C ASP A 45 7.07 26.16 4.40
N ALA A 46 7.22 27.35 4.99
CA ALA A 46 8.33 28.27 4.74
C ALA A 46 9.72 27.73 5.18
N ILE A 47 9.74 26.75 6.09
CA ILE A 47 10.96 26.14 6.64
C ILE A 47 11.22 24.77 6.00
N THR A 48 10.16 24.06 5.56
CA THR A 48 10.26 22.67 5.09
C THR A 48 10.44 22.48 3.59
N GLY A 49 10.33 23.54 2.79
CA GLY A 49 10.65 23.47 1.36
C GLY A 49 9.79 22.51 0.54
N GLY A 50 8.51 22.33 0.93
CA GLY A 50 7.56 21.48 0.20
C GLY A 50 7.27 20.10 0.83
N LEU A 51 7.67 19.89 2.09
CA LEU A 51 7.41 18.64 2.83
C LEU A 51 5.91 18.31 2.92
N ARG A 52 5.04 19.32 3.04
CA ARG A 52 3.58 19.12 3.01
C ARG A 52 3.12 18.48 1.70
N ARG A 53 3.64 18.96 0.56
CA ARG A 53 3.33 18.39 -0.76
C ARG A 53 3.80 16.94 -0.87
N THR A 54 4.99 16.63 -0.34
CA THR A 54 5.50 15.25 -0.28
C THR A 54 4.63 14.37 0.61
N THR A 55 4.19 14.87 1.76
CA THR A 55 3.32 14.17 2.72
C THR A 55 1.97 13.86 2.11
N ASP A 56 1.34 14.82 1.42
CA ASP A 56 0.08 14.61 0.70
C ASP A 56 0.24 13.60 -0.45
N MET A 57 1.36 13.65 -1.17
CA MET A 57 1.69 12.65 -2.19
C MET A 57 1.81 11.24 -1.60
N VAL A 58 2.55 11.10 -0.50
CA VAL A 58 2.71 9.83 0.22
C VAL A 58 1.37 9.30 0.70
N ARG A 59 0.54 10.15 1.30
CA ARG A 59 -0.82 9.78 1.74
C ARG A 59 -1.66 9.24 0.58
N GLY A 60 -1.68 9.94 -0.54
CA GLY A 60 -2.44 9.47 -1.72
C GLY A 60 -1.93 8.14 -2.27
N VAL A 61 -0.61 7.91 -2.26
CA VAL A 61 -0.02 6.64 -2.70
C VAL A 61 -0.42 5.50 -1.75
N LEU A 62 -0.31 5.73 -0.44
CA LEU A 62 -0.69 4.78 0.62
C LEU A 62 -2.17 4.40 0.54
N GLU A 63 -3.08 5.37 0.47
CA GLU A 63 -4.52 5.13 0.38
C GLU A 63 -4.89 4.28 -0.85
N ARG A 64 -4.30 4.57 -2.01
CA ARG A 64 -4.52 3.77 -3.22
C ARG A 64 -3.97 2.35 -3.06
N THR A 65 -2.78 2.19 -2.48
CA THR A 65 -2.16 0.88 -2.30
C THR A 65 -2.98 -0.01 -1.36
N ARG A 66 -3.53 0.58 -0.29
CA ARG A 66 -4.44 -0.12 0.64
C ARG A 66 -5.67 -0.66 -0.09
N SER A 67 -6.29 0.18 -0.93
CA SER A 67 -7.44 -0.23 -1.74
C SER A 67 -7.08 -1.36 -2.72
N ASP A 68 -5.97 -1.24 -3.43
CA ASP A 68 -5.50 -2.26 -4.37
C ASP A 68 -5.29 -3.61 -3.67
N LEU A 69 -4.60 -3.61 -2.51
CA LEU A 69 -4.34 -4.82 -1.72
C LEU A 69 -5.65 -5.47 -1.23
N THR A 70 -6.56 -4.67 -0.68
CA THR A 70 -7.86 -5.14 -0.19
C THR A 70 -8.65 -5.84 -1.28
N LEU A 71 -8.69 -5.24 -2.48
CA LEU A 71 -9.40 -5.81 -3.62
C LEU A 71 -8.79 -7.14 -4.05
N ALA A 72 -7.46 -7.25 -4.10
CA ALA A 72 -6.80 -8.50 -4.49
C ALA A 72 -7.01 -9.62 -3.47
N ILE A 73 -6.97 -9.32 -2.17
CA ILE A 73 -7.27 -10.30 -1.11
C ILE A 73 -8.71 -10.79 -1.26
N GLY A 74 -9.67 -9.88 -1.43
CA GLY A 74 -11.07 -10.23 -1.62
C GLY A 74 -11.29 -11.07 -2.88
N GLN A 75 -10.65 -10.72 -3.99
CA GLN A 75 -10.73 -11.48 -5.24
C GLN A 75 -10.13 -12.88 -5.09
N LYS A 76 -8.95 -13.01 -4.45
CA LYS A 76 -8.33 -14.30 -4.20
C LYS A 76 -9.24 -15.20 -3.36
N GLY A 77 -9.80 -14.67 -2.26
CA GLY A 77 -10.73 -15.42 -1.42
C GLY A 77 -12.01 -15.86 -2.15
N LEU A 78 -12.48 -15.09 -3.14
CA LEU A 78 -13.60 -15.50 -3.99
C LEU A 78 -13.20 -16.64 -4.94
N VAL A 79 -12.04 -16.53 -5.59
CA VAL A 79 -11.52 -17.56 -6.50
C VAL A 79 -11.32 -18.88 -5.76
N ASP A 80 -10.74 -18.84 -4.56
CA ASP A 80 -10.50 -20.02 -3.73
C ASP A 80 -11.83 -20.73 -3.39
N LYS A 81 -12.85 -19.98 -2.94
CA LYS A 81 -14.19 -20.54 -2.66
C LYS A 81 -14.88 -21.14 -3.88
N LEU A 82 -14.70 -20.53 -5.05
CA LEU A 82 -15.25 -21.08 -6.30
C LEU A 82 -14.55 -22.38 -6.71
N ALA A 83 -13.23 -22.47 -6.49
CA ALA A 83 -12.46 -23.69 -6.73
C ALA A 83 -12.91 -24.83 -5.80
N ASP A 84 -13.12 -24.53 -4.52
CA ASP A 84 -13.65 -25.50 -3.54
C ASP A 84 -15.01 -26.04 -3.99
N PHE A 85 -15.94 -25.14 -4.36
CA PHE A 85 -17.28 -25.53 -4.82
C PHE A 85 -17.25 -26.37 -6.12
N SER A 86 -16.27 -26.14 -7.00
CA SER A 86 -16.11 -26.92 -8.23
C SER A 86 -15.55 -28.33 -8.00
N THR A 87 -14.91 -28.56 -6.85
CA THR A 87 -14.25 -29.83 -6.50
C THR A 87 -15.18 -30.77 -5.71
N GLU A 88 -16.19 -30.22 -5.03
CA GLU A 88 -17.21 -30.98 -4.29
C GLU A 88 -18.27 -31.66 -5.16
N LYS A 89 -18.18 -31.54 -6.50
CA LYS A 89 -19.17 -32.05 -7.46
C LYS A 89 -18.60 -33.12 -8.37
#